data_AF-A0A8T6E9S1-F1
#
_entry.id   AF-A0A8T6E9S1-F1
#
_cell.length_a   1.000
_cell.length_b   1.000
_cell.length_c   1.000
_cell.angle_alpha   90.00
_cell.angle_beta   90.00
_cell.angle_gamma   90.00
#
_symmetry.space_group_name_H-M   'P 1'
#
loop_
_entity.id
_entity.type
_entity.pdbx_description
1 polymer ?
#
loop_
_entity_poly.entity_id
_entity_poly.type
_entity_poly.pdbx_seq_one_letter_code
_entity_poly.pdbx_strand_id
1 'polypeptide(L)' 'MAVTDRRVVVVDTETTGLNPDNGDRIIEIACVEIQDLASLQTRFHTYLDPEK' A
#
# COMPACT_ATOMS: atom_id res chain seq x y z
N MET A 1 -1.71 -16.76 -26.65
CA MET A 1 -1.57 -15.67 -25.67
C MET A 1 -1.38 -16.33 -24.32
N ALA A 2 -0.25 -16.09 -23.64
CA ALA A 2 -0.07 -16.61 -22.29
C ALA A 2 -0.94 -15.76 -21.35
N VAL A 3 -1.95 -16.37 -20.74
CA VAL A 3 -2.58 -15.80 -19.56
C VAL A 3 -1.57 -15.98 -18.43
N THR A 4 -0.91 -14.90 -18.02
CA THR A 4 -0.22 -14.89 -16.74
C THR A 4 -1.30 -14.77 -15.66
N ASP A 5 -1.20 -15.47 -14.53
CA ASP A 5 -2.06 -15.16 -13.36
C ASP A 5 -1.23 -14.34 -12.38
N ARG A 6 -0.70 -13.21 -12.88
CA ARG A 6 0.19 -12.38 -12.08
C ARG A 6 -0.63 -11.32 -11.38
N ARG A 7 -0.84 -11.55 -10.09
CA ARG A 7 -1.41 -10.56 -9.17
C ARG A 7 -0.31 -9.87 -8.39
N VAL A 8 -0.41 -8.56 -8.31
CA VAL A 8 0.46 -7.73 -7.48
C VAL A 8 -0.40 -6.77 -6.68
N VAL A 9 0.00 -6.49 -5.45
CA VAL A 9 -0.58 -5.41 -4.66
C VAL A 9 0.44 -4.29 -4.65
N VAL A 10 0.03 -3.13 -5.16
CA VAL A 10 0.82 -1.91 -5.03
C VAL A 10 0.40 -1.26 -3.73
N VAL A 11 1.37 -0.99 -2.88
CA VAL A 11 1.18 -0.36 -1.58
C VAL A 11 1.95 0.96 -1.58
N ASP A 12 1.28 1.99 -1.11
CA ASP A 12 1.85 3.30 -0.83
C ASP A 12 1.58 3.63 0.63
N THR A 13 2.56 4.26 1.29
CA THR A 13 2.47 4.59 2.71
C THR A 13 2.97 6.00 2.96
N GLU A 14 2.22 6.77 3.74
CA GLU A 14 2.68 8.05 4.25
C GLU A 14 3.16 7.89 5.69
N THR A 15 4.20 8.64 6.05
CA THR A 15 4.90 8.50 7.33
C THR A 15 5.13 9.86 7.98
N THR A 16 5.31 9.90 9.30
CA THR A 16 5.68 11.12 10.02
C THR A 16 7.09 11.62 9.67
N GLY A 17 7.91 10.76 9.04
CA GLY A 17 9.28 11.02 8.66
C GLY A 17 9.96 9.77 8.08
N LEU A 18 11.23 9.87 7.74
CA LEU A 18 11.94 8.85 6.95
C LEU A 18 12.75 7.84 7.78
N ASN A 19 12.82 7.98 9.11
CA ASN A 19 13.67 7.14 9.94
C ASN A 19 12.90 6.48 11.10
N PRO A 20 12.60 5.17 11.01
CA PRO A 20 11.88 4.46 12.07
C PRO A 20 12.64 4.42 13.40
N ASP A 21 13.99 4.43 13.36
CA ASP A 21 14.82 4.44 14.57
C ASP A 21 14.69 5.77 15.35
N ASN A 22 14.29 6.85 14.67
CA ASN A 22 14.00 8.15 15.28
C ASN A 22 12.58 8.24 15.84
N GLY A 23 11.79 7.18 15.75
CA GLY A 23 10.40 7.18 16.21
C GLY A 23 9.36 7.48 15.13
N ASP A 24 9.76 7.59 13.86
CA ASP A 24 8.78 7.82 12.78
C ASP A 24 7.81 6.64 12.64
N ARG A 25 6.55 6.95 12.28
CA ARG A 25 5.45 6.00 12.16
C ARG A 25 4.70 6.18 10.85
N ILE A 26 4.07 5.09 10.38
CA ILE A 26 3.12 5.15 9.27
C ILE A 26 1.84 5.83 9.77
N ILE A 27 1.31 6.75 8.98
CA ILE A 27 0.06 7.48 9.25
C ILE A 27 -1.03 7.19 8.20
N GLU A 28 -0.67 6.59 7.07
CA GLU A 28 -1.59 6.21 6.00
C GLU A 28 -1.11 4.95 5.29
N ILE A 29 -2.05 4.08 4.91
CA ILE A 29 -1.78 2.94 4.02
C ILE A 29 -2.82 2.94 2.89
N ALA A 30 -2.35 2.97 1.65
CA ALA A 30 -3.15 2.83 0.45
C ALA A 30 -2.70 1.59 -0.35
N CYS A 31 -3.64 0.74 -0.75
CA CYS A 31 -3.35 -0.45 -1.56
C CYS A 31 -4.30 -0.56 -2.75
N VAL A 32 -3.76 -0.98 -3.89
CA VAL A 32 -4.55 -1.41 -5.06
C VAL A 32 -4.06 -2.75 -5.57
N GLU A 33 -5.00 -3.63 -5.92
CA GLU A 33 -4.68 -4.90 -6.57
C GLU A 33 -4.59 -4.69 -8.10
N ILE A 34 -3.55 -5.24 -8.72
CA ILE A 34 -3.34 -5.23 -10.17
C ILE A 34 -3.21 -6.69 -10.62
N GLN A 35 -4.00 -7.07 -11.62
CA GLN A 35 -3.88 -8.37 -12.30
C GLN A 35 -3.57 -8.11 -13.77
N ASP A 36 -2.51 -8.73 -14.27
CA ASP A 36 -2.11 -8.65 -15.69
C ASP A 36 -2.04 -7.21 -16.23
N LEU A 37 -1.43 -6.32 -15.44
CA LEU A 37 -1.26 -4.88 -15.73
C LEU A 37 -2.56 -4.06 -15.73
N ALA A 38 -3.70 -4.66 -15.38
CA ALA A 38 -4.96 -3.97 -15.18
C ALA A 38 -5.23 -3.78 -13.67
N SER A 39 -5.53 -2.55 -13.26
CA SER A 39 -5.99 -2.27 -11.90
C SER A 39 -7.36 -2.86 -11.67
N LEU A 40 -7.52 -3.62 -10.58
CA LEU A 40 -8.80 -4.12 -10.13
C LEU A 40 -9.53 -3.08 -9.27
N GLN A 41 -10.81 -3.30 -9.02
CA GLN A 41 -11.61 -2.45 -8.13
C GLN A 41 -11.31 -2.68 -6.65
N THR A 42 -10.54 -3.73 -6.32
CA THR A 42 -10.08 -4.00 -4.96
C THR A 42 -9.12 -2.90 -4.51
N ARG A 43 -9.55 -2.13 -3.52
CA ARG A 43 -8.77 -1.05 -2.91
C ARG A 43 -8.86 -1.14 -1.39
N PHE A 44 -7.77 -0.81 -0.73
CA PHE A 44 -7.73 -0.60 0.71
C PHE A 44 -7.15 0.79 0.95
N HIS A 45 -7.75 1.53 1.90
CA HIS A 45 -7.29 2.85 2.27
C HIS A 45 -7.62 3.09 3.73
N THR A 46 -6.63 3.49 4.52
CA THR A 46 -6.84 3.79 5.94
C THR A 46 -5.84 4.81 6.45
N TYR A 47 -6.27 5.60 7.42
CA TYR A 47 -5.42 6.43 8.26
C TYR A 47 -5.14 5.72 9.58
N LEU A 48 -3.92 5.87 10.08
CA LEU A 48 -3.47 5.31 11.35
C LEU A 48 -3.17 6.42 12.35
N ASP A 49 -3.51 6.16 13.61
CA ASP A 49 -3.10 7.02 14.71
C ASP A 49 -1.66 6.63 15.12
N PRO A 50 -0.66 7.51 14.96
CA PRO A 50 0.73 7.16 15.26
C PRO A 50 1.01 6.91 16.75
N GLU A 51 0.06 7.22 17.64
CA GLU A 51 0.17 7.02 19.09
C GLU A 51 -0.61 5.80 19.62
N LYS A 52 -1.40 5.11 18.79
CA LYS A 52 -2.28 4.00 19.22
C LYS A 52 -2.05 2.68 18.48
#